data_AF-A0A172XBE8-F1
#
_entry.id   AF-A0A172XBE8-F1
#
_cell.length_a   1.000
_cell.length_b   1.000
_cell.length_c   1.000
_cell.angle_alpha   90.00
_cell.angle_beta   90.00
_cell.angle_gamma   90.00
#
_symmetry.space_group_name_H-M   'P 1'
#
loop_
_entity.id
_entity.type
_entity.pdbx_description
1 polymer ?
#
loop_
_entity_poly.entity_id
_entity_poly.type
_entity_poly.pdbx_seq_one_letter_code
_entity_poly.pdbx_strand_id
1 'polypeptide(L)'
;MQKKFILLTICLTLLTVKSYCIEEIIEINTEIQKEKYIPFLLSKGISQVEDLVKYTLKMNPYLEAEYVKTIAQTYIDEAIIEGINYDIAYAQMLLETGILKFNGIVSKEQHNFSGIGATDNFTKGSSFSNIKEGIRAHIQHLKAYASRQNIKSNMVDPRFYLVQRGSAPTIYDLTGKWAKDKFYDKKLKKILLGLLESDNAKK
;
A
#
# COMPACT_ATOMS: atom_id res chain seq x y z
N MET A 1 38.89 -57.92 -21.45
CA MET A 1 37.74 -58.70 -20.95
C MET A 1 36.63 -57.74 -20.53
N GLN A 2 35.58 -57.65 -21.34
CA GLN A 2 34.33 -56.97 -21.00
C GLN A 2 33.57 -57.76 -19.93
N LYS A 3 32.82 -57.06 -19.06
CA LYS A 3 31.36 -57.25 -18.90
C LYS A 3 30.77 -56.15 -18.01
N LYS A 4 29.84 -55.39 -18.59
CA LYS A 4 28.85 -54.54 -17.94
C LYS A 4 27.96 -55.40 -17.04
N PHE A 5 27.43 -54.84 -15.95
CA PHE A 5 25.98 -54.80 -15.72
C PHE A 5 25.61 -53.58 -14.86
N ILE A 6 24.57 -52.90 -15.34
CA ILE A 6 23.92 -51.71 -14.81
C ILE A 6 22.90 -52.19 -13.77
N LEU A 7 22.81 -51.51 -12.62
CA LEU A 7 21.54 -51.41 -11.91
C LEU A 7 21.27 -49.96 -11.53
N LEU A 8 20.15 -49.50 -12.09
CA LEU A 8 19.48 -48.24 -11.95
C LEU A 8 19.11 -47.99 -10.49
N THR A 9 19.47 -46.84 -9.92
CA THR A 9 18.73 -46.29 -8.78
C THR A 9 18.51 -44.80 -9.05
N ILE A 10 17.28 -44.53 -9.47
CA ILE A 10 16.70 -43.20 -9.58
C ILE A 10 16.68 -42.61 -8.18
N CYS A 11 17.46 -41.57 -7.93
CA CYS A 11 17.20 -40.66 -6.81
C CYS A 11 16.88 -39.30 -7.40
N LEU A 12 15.58 -39.12 -7.65
CA LEU A 12 14.94 -37.87 -8.01
C LEU A 12 14.94 -36.97 -6.77
N THR A 13 16.01 -36.22 -6.52
CA THR A 13 15.98 -35.13 -5.53
C THR A 13 15.94 -33.79 -6.24
N LEU A 14 14.71 -33.43 -6.57
CA LEU A 14 14.12 -32.10 -6.40
C LEU A 14 14.97 -30.91 -6.85
N LEU A 15 14.56 -30.35 -8.00
CA LEU A 15 14.63 -28.93 -8.28
C LEU A 15 14.22 -28.13 -7.03
N THR A 16 15.17 -27.58 -6.28
CA THR A 16 14.89 -26.38 -5.51
C THR A 16 15.16 -25.20 -6.43
N VAL A 17 14.08 -24.72 -7.02
CA VAL A 17 13.99 -23.40 -7.64
C VAL A 17 14.53 -22.38 -6.63
N LYS A 18 15.81 -22.04 -6.75
CA LYS A 18 16.36 -20.84 -6.13
C LYS A 18 16.04 -19.67 -7.05
N SER A 19 14.74 -19.41 -7.20
CA SER A 19 14.26 -18.09 -7.62
C SER A 19 14.47 -17.20 -6.42
N TYR A 20 15.69 -16.68 -6.27
CA TYR A 20 15.97 -15.65 -5.30
C TYR A 20 15.05 -14.47 -5.61
N CYS A 21 14.29 -14.05 -4.60
CA CYS A 21 13.38 -12.90 -4.62
C CYS A 21 14.13 -11.62 -5.01
N ILE A 22 14.27 -11.36 -6.31
CA ILE A 22 14.78 -10.09 -6.84
C ILE A 22 13.64 -9.02 -6.84
N GLU A 23 12.39 -9.42 -6.62
CA GLU A 23 11.22 -8.53 -6.77
C GLU A 23 10.87 -7.65 -5.54
N GLU A 24 11.46 -7.90 -4.36
CA GLU A 24 11.11 -7.22 -3.09
C GLU A 24 11.69 -5.80 -2.91
N ILE A 25 12.35 -5.27 -3.93
CA ILE A 25 13.11 -4.03 -3.84
C ILE A 25 12.47 -2.97 -4.72
N ILE A 26 12.18 -1.82 -4.15
CA ILE A 26 11.98 -0.59 -4.91
C ILE A 26 13.37 0.02 -5.11
N GLU A 27 13.82 0.12 -6.35
CA GLU A 27 14.99 0.93 -6.68
C GLU A 27 14.50 2.37 -6.86
N ILE A 28 14.94 3.28 -5.99
CA ILE A 28 14.72 4.71 -6.18
C ILE A 28 16.01 5.29 -6.77
N ASN A 29 15.92 5.92 -7.94
CA ASN A 29 17.04 6.69 -8.48
C ASN A 29 17.12 8.01 -7.73
N THR A 30 18.21 8.21 -6.99
CA THR A 30 18.66 9.53 -6.55
C THR A 30 19.79 9.99 -7.47
N GLU A 31 20.11 11.29 -7.49
CA GLU A 31 21.23 11.83 -8.29
C GLU A 31 22.59 11.20 -7.96
N ILE A 32 22.71 10.51 -6.81
CA ILE A 32 24.01 10.12 -6.24
C ILE A 32 24.14 8.60 -6.09
N GLN A 33 23.08 7.82 -5.79
CA GLN A 33 23.12 6.35 -5.68
C GLN A 33 21.77 5.67 -5.97
N LYS A 34 21.81 4.37 -6.32
CA LYS A 34 20.66 3.46 -6.29
C LYS A 34 20.46 2.96 -4.86
N GLU A 35 19.40 3.41 -4.19
CA GLU A 35 19.04 2.89 -2.86
C GLU A 35 17.99 1.78 -2.97
N LYS A 36 18.22 0.71 -2.21
CA LYS A 36 17.31 -0.43 -2.06
C LYS A 36 16.25 -0.07 -1.01
N TYR A 37 15.08 0.37 -1.48
CA TYR A 37 13.96 0.75 -0.62
C TYR A 37 13.01 -0.44 -0.43
N ILE A 38 12.84 -0.89 0.81
CA ILE A 38 11.80 -1.86 1.18
C ILE A 38 10.64 -1.07 1.82
N PRO A 39 9.46 -1.07 1.20
CA PRO A 39 8.31 -0.27 1.64
C PRO A 39 7.60 -0.94 2.83
N PHE A 40 8.23 -0.87 4.01
CA PHE A 40 7.59 -1.26 5.27
C PHE A 40 6.44 -0.32 5.60
N LEU A 41 5.32 -0.88 6.06
CA LEU A 41 4.17 -0.07 6.49
C LEU A 41 4.50 0.73 7.77
N LEU A 42 5.28 0.12 8.67
CA LEU A 42 5.75 0.77 9.90
C LEU A 42 7.08 1.51 9.66
N SER A 43 7.04 2.54 8.84
CA SER A 43 8.16 3.45 8.60
C SER A 43 7.63 4.89 8.44
N LYS A 44 8.53 5.85 8.25
CA LYS A 44 8.15 7.23 7.94
C LYS A 44 8.11 7.43 6.42
N GLY A 45 7.12 8.17 5.92
CA GLY A 45 7.17 8.71 4.56
C GLY A 45 8.21 9.82 4.43
N ILE A 46 8.50 10.22 3.21
CA ILE A 46 9.50 11.24 2.87
C ILE A 46 8.93 12.42 2.09
N SER A 47 7.78 12.25 1.41
CA SER A 47 7.16 13.33 0.64
C SER A 47 6.64 14.45 1.55
N GLN A 48 6.63 15.67 1.01
CA GLN A 48 5.91 16.82 1.56
C GLN A 48 4.47 16.87 1.03
N VAL A 49 3.63 17.71 1.62
CA VAL A 49 2.24 17.88 1.18
C VAL A 49 2.18 18.30 -0.29
N GLU A 50 3.06 19.20 -0.70
CA GLU A 50 3.13 19.75 -2.05
C GLU A 50 3.43 18.67 -3.09
N ASP A 51 4.25 17.69 -2.73
CA ASP A 51 4.61 16.56 -3.58
C ASP A 51 3.39 15.67 -3.85
N LEU A 52 2.67 15.31 -2.77
CA LEU A 52 1.42 14.54 -2.85
C LEU A 52 0.36 15.25 -3.70
N VAL A 53 0.20 16.57 -3.49
CA VAL A 53 -0.74 17.40 -4.24
C VAL A 53 -0.39 17.45 -5.72
N LYS A 54 0.88 17.78 -6.04
CA LYS A 54 1.37 17.91 -7.41
C LYS A 54 1.24 16.61 -8.19
N TYR A 55 1.62 15.48 -7.58
CA TYR A 55 1.46 14.16 -8.21
C TYR A 55 -0.01 13.85 -8.51
N THR A 56 -0.89 14.08 -7.52
CA THR A 56 -2.32 13.78 -7.66
C THR A 56 -2.98 14.62 -8.75
N LEU A 57 -2.72 15.93 -8.78
CA LEU A 57 -3.29 16.85 -9.78
C LEU A 57 -2.73 16.59 -11.19
N LYS A 58 -1.48 16.11 -11.31
CA LYS A 58 -0.94 15.66 -12.60
C LYS A 58 -1.73 14.47 -13.15
N MET A 59 -2.15 13.56 -12.28
CA MET A 59 -2.87 12.33 -12.67
C MET A 59 -4.38 12.54 -12.81
N ASN A 60 -4.94 13.50 -12.09
CA ASN A 60 -6.35 13.88 -12.14
C ASN A 60 -6.49 15.41 -12.04
N PRO A 61 -6.37 16.14 -13.17
CA PRO A 61 -6.36 17.61 -13.19
C PRO A 61 -7.73 18.25 -12.94
N TYR A 62 -8.79 17.45 -12.81
CA TYR A 62 -10.16 17.93 -12.55
C TYR A 62 -10.47 18.06 -11.06
N LEU A 63 -9.52 17.74 -10.17
CA LEU A 63 -9.70 17.87 -8.73
C LEU A 63 -9.41 19.30 -8.27
N GLU A 64 -10.19 19.77 -7.32
CA GLU A 64 -9.92 21.02 -6.61
C GLU A 64 -8.64 20.89 -5.78
N ALA A 65 -7.67 21.80 -5.99
CA ALA A 65 -6.37 21.73 -5.36
C ALA A 65 -6.45 21.74 -3.81
N GLU A 66 -7.36 22.53 -3.24
CA GLU A 66 -7.54 22.63 -1.79
C GLU A 66 -8.11 21.33 -1.19
N TYR A 67 -8.97 20.63 -1.93
CA TYR A 67 -9.48 19.33 -1.53
C TYR A 67 -8.35 18.28 -1.48
N VAL A 68 -7.50 18.26 -2.51
CA VAL A 68 -6.34 17.36 -2.55
C VAL A 68 -5.36 17.69 -1.42
N LYS A 69 -5.09 18.98 -1.19
CA LYS A 69 -4.22 19.44 -0.10
C LYS A 69 -4.74 19.02 1.27
N THR A 70 -6.05 19.16 1.51
CA THR A 70 -6.69 18.71 2.75
C THR A 70 -6.49 17.21 2.97
N ILE A 71 -6.69 16.40 1.95
CA ILE A 71 -6.47 14.94 2.03
C ILE A 71 -5.00 14.62 2.30
N ALA A 72 -4.08 15.22 1.54
CA ALA A 72 -2.64 15.01 1.67
C ALA A 72 -2.14 15.33 3.10
N GLN A 73 -2.50 16.51 3.63
CA GLN A 73 -2.15 16.91 4.99
C GLN A 73 -2.74 15.92 6.02
N THR A 74 -4.01 15.54 5.86
CA THR A 74 -4.67 14.64 6.81
C THR A 74 -4.04 13.25 6.83
N TYR A 75 -3.58 12.73 5.68
CA TYR A 75 -2.82 11.48 5.62
C TYR A 75 -1.51 11.57 6.39
N ILE A 76 -0.75 12.65 6.19
CA ILE A 76 0.51 12.86 6.91
C ILE A 76 0.26 12.92 8.42
N ASP A 77 -0.72 13.71 8.86
CA ASP A 77 -1.01 13.91 10.28
C ASP A 77 -1.44 12.61 10.98
N GLU A 78 -2.43 11.91 10.43
CA GLU A 78 -2.96 10.67 11.04
C GLU A 78 -1.91 9.54 10.99
N ALA A 79 -1.14 9.43 9.91
CA ALA A 79 -0.11 8.41 9.78
C ALA A 79 1.08 8.66 10.73
N ILE A 80 1.48 9.92 10.96
CA ILE A 80 2.52 10.26 11.94
C ILE A 80 2.12 9.82 13.34
N ILE A 81 0.86 10.05 13.74
CA ILE A 81 0.34 9.61 15.04
C ILE A 81 0.55 8.11 15.20
N GLU A 82 0.09 7.32 14.23
CA GLU A 82 0.14 5.85 14.30
C GLU A 82 1.50 5.26 13.89
N GLY A 83 2.44 6.05 13.37
CA GLY A 83 3.72 5.56 12.86
C GLY A 83 3.57 4.67 11.63
N ILE A 84 2.64 5.04 10.74
CA ILE A 84 2.45 4.42 9.42
C ILE A 84 3.13 5.29 8.37
N ASN A 85 3.65 4.66 7.32
CA ASN A 85 4.22 5.36 6.19
C ASN A 85 3.11 6.04 5.37
N TYR A 86 3.05 7.37 5.43
CA TYR A 86 2.03 8.16 4.75
C TYR A 86 2.13 8.09 3.22
N ASP A 87 3.32 7.88 2.63
CA ASP A 87 3.47 7.74 1.17
C ASP A 87 2.79 6.45 0.69
N ILE A 88 2.97 5.37 1.44
CA ILE A 88 2.31 4.09 1.17
C ILE A 88 0.80 4.22 1.32
N ALA A 89 0.33 4.76 2.45
CA ALA A 89 -1.09 4.93 2.71
C ALA A 89 -1.77 5.84 1.68
N TYR A 90 -1.10 6.91 1.26
CA TYR A 90 -1.59 7.82 0.23
C TYR A 90 -1.61 7.15 -1.15
N ALA A 91 -0.54 6.45 -1.54
CA ALA A 91 -0.50 5.69 -2.78
C ALA A 91 -1.59 4.60 -2.83
N GLN A 92 -1.85 3.95 -1.70
CA GLN A 92 -2.94 2.99 -1.56
C GLN A 92 -4.29 3.65 -1.73
N MET A 93 -4.51 4.81 -1.12
CA MET A 93 -5.74 5.60 -1.34
C MET A 93 -5.95 5.95 -2.81
N LEU A 94 -4.90 6.36 -3.52
CA LEU A 94 -5.00 6.65 -4.96
C LEU A 94 -5.38 5.40 -5.75
N LEU A 95 -4.88 4.22 -5.37
CA LEU A 95 -5.27 2.95 -5.98
C LEU A 95 -6.75 2.64 -5.73
N GLU A 96 -7.18 2.66 -4.47
CA GLU A 96 -8.52 2.25 -4.04
C GLU A 96 -9.62 3.17 -4.57
N THR A 97 -9.34 4.48 -4.64
CA THR A 97 -10.31 5.49 -5.09
C THR A 97 -10.27 5.75 -6.59
N GLY A 98 -9.32 5.14 -7.32
CA GLY A 98 -9.05 5.49 -8.71
C GLY A 98 -8.61 6.95 -8.87
N ILE A 99 -7.72 7.42 -8.00
CA ILE A 99 -7.20 8.80 -7.94
C ILE A 99 -8.32 9.80 -7.62
N LEU A 100 -9.04 9.51 -6.53
CA LEU A 100 -10.16 10.30 -6.01
C LEU A 100 -11.36 10.44 -6.97
N LYS A 101 -11.49 9.53 -7.95
CA LYS A 101 -12.64 9.49 -8.87
C LYS A 101 -13.84 8.75 -8.30
N PHE A 102 -13.63 7.78 -7.41
CA PHE A 102 -14.68 6.97 -6.79
C PHE A 102 -15.59 6.26 -7.81
N ASN A 103 -15.01 5.78 -8.92
CA ASN A 103 -15.76 5.10 -9.99
C ASN A 103 -16.20 3.66 -9.63
N GLY A 104 -15.94 3.22 -8.39
CA GLY A 104 -16.33 1.91 -7.89
C GLY A 104 -17.67 1.95 -7.16
N ILE A 105 -17.87 0.98 -6.27
CA ILE A 105 -19.09 0.88 -5.45
C ILE A 105 -19.08 1.80 -4.22
N VAL A 106 -17.89 2.28 -3.83
CA VAL A 106 -17.71 3.25 -2.76
C VAL A 106 -17.81 4.65 -3.34
N SER A 107 -18.76 5.45 -2.87
CA SER A 107 -18.93 6.84 -3.31
C SER A 107 -18.07 7.81 -2.50
N LYS A 108 -17.86 9.01 -3.05
CA LYS A 108 -17.09 10.08 -2.41
C LYS A 108 -17.66 10.48 -1.05
N GLU A 109 -18.98 10.49 -0.92
CA GLU A 109 -19.73 10.91 0.26
C GLU A 109 -19.57 9.96 1.44
N GLN A 110 -19.11 8.73 1.19
CA GLN A 110 -18.81 7.76 2.25
C GLN A 110 -17.52 8.10 2.99
N HIS A 111 -16.67 8.99 2.45
CA HIS A 111 -15.33 9.28 2.97
C HIS A 111 -14.48 8.01 3.20
N ASN A 112 -14.75 6.94 2.45
CA ASN A 112 -14.04 5.68 2.59
C ASN A 112 -12.94 5.60 1.54
N PHE A 113 -11.76 6.07 1.92
CA PHE A 113 -10.60 6.21 1.03
C PHE A 113 -9.82 4.92 0.79
N SER A 114 -10.25 3.82 1.40
CA SER A 114 -9.49 2.57 1.49
C SER A 114 -10.31 1.32 1.20
N GLY A 115 -11.58 1.49 0.82
CA GLY A 115 -12.47 0.36 0.52
C GLY A 115 -12.82 -0.49 1.75
N ILE A 116 -12.68 0.04 2.96
CA ILE A 116 -12.98 -0.71 4.19
C ILE A 116 -14.42 -1.23 4.13
N GLY A 117 -14.57 -2.55 4.23
CA GLY A 117 -15.86 -3.22 4.20
C GLY A 117 -16.47 -3.44 2.82
N ALA A 118 -15.84 -2.97 1.74
CA ALA A 118 -16.25 -3.24 0.36
C ALA A 118 -15.74 -4.62 -0.08
N THR A 119 -16.30 -5.71 0.48
CA THR A 119 -15.73 -7.07 0.37
C THR A 119 -16.06 -7.82 -0.92
N ASP A 120 -17.00 -7.30 -1.71
CA ASP A 120 -17.42 -7.81 -3.00
C ASP A 120 -17.96 -6.67 -3.89
N ASN A 121 -18.39 -6.99 -5.11
CA ASN A 121 -18.84 -6.00 -6.10
C ASN A 121 -20.22 -5.38 -5.79
N PHE A 122 -20.85 -5.74 -4.67
CA PHE A 122 -22.21 -5.32 -4.33
C PHE A 122 -22.29 -4.61 -2.98
N THR A 123 -21.31 -4.82 -2.11
CA THR A 123 -21.27 -4.26 -0.77
C THR A 123 -20.58 -2.89 -0.77
N LYS A 124 -21.34 -1.82 -0.54
CA LYS A 124 -20.86 -0.42 -0.58
C LYS A 124 -19.74 -0.09 0.42
N GLY A 125 -19.43 -0.97 1.36
CA GLY A 125 -18.44 -0.73 2.40
C GLY A 125 -18.91 0.25 3.48
N SER A 126 -17.99 0.58 4.39
CA SER A 126 -18.23 1.50 5.50
C SER A 126 -18.35 2.95 5.03
N SER A 127 -19.01 3.76 5.85
CA SER A 127 -19.09 5.22 5.68
C SER A 127 -18.57 5.90 6.94
N PHE A 128 -17.88 7.02 6.78
CA PHE A 128 -17.29 7.80 7.85
C PHE A 128 -17.84 9.23 7.85
N SER A 129 -17.91 9.85 9.02
CA SER A 129 -18.61 11.13 9.17
C SER A 129 -17.93 12.27 8.40
N ASN A 130 -16.61 12.19 8.22
CA ASN A 130 -15.81 13.20 7.55
C ASN A 130 -14.49 12.61 7.00
N ILE A 131 -13.77 13.41 6.22
CA ILE A 131 -12.49 13.06 5.61
C ILE A 131 -11.49 12.51 6.64
N LYS A 132 -11.37 13.17 7.79
CA LYS A 132 -10.41 12.81 8.85
C LYS A 132 -10.70 11.44 9.43
N GLU A 133 -11.95 11.11 9.72
CA GLU A 133 -12.32 9.78 10.23
C GLU A 133 -12.10 8.68 9.21
N GLY A 134 -12.40 8.93 7.94
CA GLY A 134 -12.14 7.98 6.87
C GLY A 134 -10.67 7.66 6.68
N ILE A 135 -9.82 8.69 6.69
CA ILE A 135 -8.36 8.55 6.62
C ILE A 135 -7.84 7.86 7.89
N ARG A 136 -8.31 8.26 9.07
CA ARG A 136 -7.92 7.59 10.33
C ARG A 136 -8.26 6.10 10.29
N ALA A 137 -9.45 5.73 9.85
CA ALA A 137 -9.84 4.33 9.73
C ALA A 137 -8.90 3.55 8.79
N HIS A 138 -8.52 4.15 7.66
CA HIS A 138 -7.50 3.59 6.77
C HIS A 138 -6.17 3.35 7.48
N ILE A 139 -5.63 4.37 8.15
CA ILE A 139 -4.36 4.28 8.87
C ILE A 139 -4.42 3.22 9.98
N GLN A 140 -5.52 3.14 10.73
CA GLN A 140 -5.73 2.13 11.75
C GLN A 140 -5.76 0.72 11.15
N HIS A 141 -6.44 0.53 10.01
CA HIS A 141 -6.46 -0.77 9.31
C HIS A 141 -5.06 -1.19 8.87
N LEU A 142 -4.27 -0.25 8.31
CA LEU A 142 -2.87 -0.51 7.98
C LEU A 142 -2.04 -0.83 9.21
N LYS A 143 -2.26 -0.15 10.34
CA LYS A 143 -1.59 -0.43 11.62
C LYS A 143 -1.89 -1.84 12.12
N ALA A 144 -3.12 -2.33 11.92
CA ALA A 144 -3.48 -3.71 12.25
C ALA A 144 -2.64 -4.71 11.44
N TYR A 145 -2.52 -4.51 10.13
CA TYR A 145 -1.69 -5.36 9.27
C TYR A 145 -0.20 -5.26 9.59
N ALA A 146 0.30 -4.04 9.81
CA ALA A 146 1.71 -3.75 9.96
C ALA A 146 2.31 -4.28 11.27
N SER A 147 1.54 -4.29 12.36
CA SER A 147 2.11 -4.55 13.69
C SER A 147 1.09 -4.96 14.77
N ARG A 148 1.63 -5.37 15.92
CA ARG A 148 0.87 -5.62 17.15
C ARG A 148 0.84 -4.42 18.12
N GLN A 149 1.40 -3.26 17.73
CA GLN A 149 1.43 -2.04 18.56
C GLN A 149 0.04 -1.42 18.72
N ASN A 150 -0.32 -0.94 19.91
CA ASN A 150 -1.64 -0.33 20.15
C ASN A 150 -1.90 0.88 19.24
N ILE A 151 -3.18 1.10 18.92
CA ILE A 151 -3.64 2.36 18.31
C ILE A 151 -3.45 3.49 19.32
N LYS A 152 -2.98 4.65 18.86
CA LYS A 152 -2.74 5.84 19.70
C LYS A 152 -3.86 6.87 19.62
N SER A 153 -4.62 6.86 18.52
CA SER A 153 -5.80 7.70 18.30
C SER A 153 -7.09 7.02 18.78
N ASN A 154 -8.23 7.73 18.67
CA ASN A 154 -9.54 7.12 18.91
C ASN A 154 -9.84 6.09 17.82
N MET A 155 -10.19 4.86 18.22
CA MET A 155 -10.56 3.79 17.30
C MET A 155 -11.81 4.15 16.49
N VAL A 156 -11.69 4.15 15.16
CA VAL A 156 -12.80 4.41 14.23
C VAL A 156 -12.94 3.34 13.15
N ASP A 157 -11.91 2.51 12.94
CA ASP A 157 -11.97 1.38 12.02
C ASP A 157 -12.90 0.26 12.57
N PRO A 158 -14.07 0.03 11.96
CA PRO A 158 -15.02 -0.97 12.43
C PRO A 158 -14.59 -2.41 12.15
N ARG A 159 -13.49 -2.60 11.42
CA ARG A 159 -12.96 -3.92 11.02
C ARG A 159 -11.57 -4.19 11.59
N PHE A 160 -11.04 -3.31 12.43
CA PHE A 160 -9.69 -3.43 13.00
C PHE A 160 -9.45 -4.79 13.65
N TYR A 161 -10.44 -5.29 14.40
CA TYR A 161 -10.38 -6.56 15.14
C TYR A 161 -10.49 -7.81 14.25
N LEU A 162 -10.88 -7.66 12.98
CA LEU A 162 -10.95 -8.77 12.02
C LEU A 162 -9.58 -9.10 11.41
N VAL A 163 -8.61 -8.19 11.53
CA VAL A 163 -7.27 -8.39 10.98
C VAL A 163 -6.43 -9.22 11.93
N GLN A 164 -5.78 -10.27 11.41
CA GLN A 164 -4.69 -10.93 12.13
C GLN A 164 -3.53 -9.95 12.28
N ARG A 165 -3.34 -9.42 13.49
CA ARG A 165 -2.43 -8.31 13.73
C ARG A 165 -0.96 -8.65 13.46
N GLY A 166 -0.28 -7.80 12.69
CA GLY A 166 1.12 -7.99 12.25
C GLY A 166 1.28 -8.98 11.09
N SER A 167 0.20 -9.35 10.40
CA SER A 167 0.25 -10.34 9.30
C SER A 167 0.77 -9.78 7.97
N ALA A 168 0.88 -8.45 7.80
CA ALA A 168 1.41 -7.84 6.59
C ALA A 168 2.29 -6.61 6.90
N PRO A 169 3.60 -6.82 7.20
CA PRO A 169 4.52 -5.72 7.51
C PRO A 169 4.92 -4.84 6.32
N THR A 170 4.82 -5.35 5.07
CA THR A 170 5.22 -4.63 3.85
C THR A 170 4.07 -4.54 2.84
N ILE A 171 4.22 -3.71 1.79
CA ILE A 171 3.21 -3.64 0.71
C ILE A 171 3.03 -4.99 -0.01
N TYR A 172 4.06 -5.83 -0.05
CA TYR A 172 4.02 -7.13 -0.74
C TYR A 172 3.11 -8.10 0.01
N ASP A 173 3.10 -8.02 1.34
CA ASP A 173 2.29 -8.87 2.20
C ASP A 173 0.80 -8.55 2.17
N LEU A 174 0.43 -7.37 1.63
CA LEU A 174 -0.96 -6.94 1.47
C LEU A 174 -1.70 -7.71 0.36
N THR A 175 -0.97 -8.25 -0.62
CA THR A 175 -1.56 -9.08 -1.68
C THR A 175 -2.23 -10.32 -1.07
N GLY A 176 -3.50 -10.52 -1.38
CA GLY A 176 -4.32 -11.61 -0.84
C GLY A 176 -4.83 -11.39 0.58
N LYS A 177 -4.34 -10.38 1.32
CA LYS A 177 -4.82 -10.03 2.66
C LYS A 177 -5.71 -8.79 2.65
N TRP A 178 -5.19 -7.70 2.11
CA TRP A 178 -5.95 -6.47 1.91
C TRP A 178 -6.94 -6.61 0.75
N ALA A 179 -6.43 -7.02 -0.42
CA ALA A 179 -7.21 -7.24 -1.62
C ALA A 179 -6.96 -8.63 -2.19
N LYS A 180 -8.00 -9.24 -2.78
CA LYS A 180 -7.92 -10.54 -3.46
C LYS A 180 -7.09 -10.51 -4.75
N ASP A 181 -6.84 -9.32 -5.30
CA ASP A 181 -6.06 -9.13 -6.53
C ASP A 181 -4.63 -9.64 -6.35
N LYS A 182 -4.21 -10.57 -7.21
CA LYS A 182 -2.86 -11.18 -7.19
C LYS A 182 -1.76 -10.21 -7.61
N PHE A 183 -2.11 -9.06 -8.17
CA PHE A 183 -1.17 -8.02 -8.60
C PHE A 183 -1.28 -6.74 -7.77
N TYR A 184 -1.90 -6.82 -6.60
CA TYR A 184 -2.20 -5.66 -5.76
C TYR A 184 -0.93 -4.89 -5.38
N ASP A 185 0.05 -5.57 -4.80
CA ASP A 185 1.37 -5.05 -4.47
C ASP A 185 2.05 -4.37 -5.67
N LYS A 186 1.97 -4.96 -6.87
CA LYS A 186 2.59 -4.40 -8.08
C LYS A 186 1.94 -3.09 -8.51
N LYS A 187 0.61 -3.00 -8.42
CA LYS A 187 -0.14 -1.77 -8.69
C LYS A 187 0.17 -0.68 -7.67
N LEU A 188 0.20 -1.05 -6.40
CA LEU A 188 0.57 -0.14 -5.30
C LEU A 188 2.01 0.36 -5.45
N LYS A 189 2.97 -0.54 -5.71
CA LYS A 189 4.37 -0.22 -5.98
C LYS A 189 4.52 0.78 -7.12
N LYS A 190 3.76 0.61 -8.21
CA LYS A 190 3.80 1.52 -9.37
C LYS A 190 3.37 2.94 -9.01
N ILE A 191 2.30 3.10 -8.23
CA ILE A 191 1.83 4.42 -7.79
C ILE A 191 2.83 5.04 -6.82
N LEU A 192 3.31 4.26 -5.85
CA LEU A 192 4.30 4.71 -4.87
C LEU A 192 5.59 5.18 -5.54
N LEU A 193 6.11 4.44 -6.52
CA LEU A 193 7.28 4.85 -7.30
C LEU A 193 7.02 6.16 -8.06
N GLY A 194 5.90 6.25 -8.79
CA GLY A 194 5.57 7.45 -9.53
C GLY A 194 5.43 8.69 -8.64
N LEU A 195 4.92 8.51 -7.41
CA LEU A 195 4.83 9.55 -6.41
C LEU A 195 6.24 10.03 -6.00
N LEU A 196 7.09 9.11 -5.54
CA LEU A 196 8.43 9.41 -5.01
C LEU A 196 9.40 9.94 -6.09
N GLU A 197 9.28 9.47 -7.34
CA GLU A 197 10.13 9.93 -8.44
C GLU A 197 9.71 11.31 -8.99
N SER A 198 8.45 11.73 -8.77
CA SER A 198 7.97 13.02 -9.27
C SER A 198 8.66 14.23 -8.61
N ASP A 199 9.39 13.97 -7.53
CA ASP A 199 10.15 14.94 -6.74
C ASP A 199 11.65 14.91 -7.09
N ASN A 200 12.21 13.73 -7.34
CA ASN A 200 13.64 13.56 -7.67
C ASN A 200 14.01 14.09 -9.07
N ALA A 201 13.04 14.32 -9.96
CA ALA A 201 13.32 14.88 -11.28
C ALA A 201 13.57 16.41 -11.30
N LYS A 202 13.62 17.07 -10.12
CA LYS A 202 13.70 18.55 -10.01
C LYS A 202 14.70 19.07 -8.95
N LYS A 203 15.39 18.20 -8.22
CA LYS A 203 16.60 18.58 -7.49
C LYS A 203 17.77 18.23 -8.38
#